data_AF-A0A537NB16-F1
#
_entry.id   AF-A0A537NB16-F1
#
_cell.length_a   1.000
_cell.length_b   1.000
_cell.length_c   1.000
_cell.angle_alpha   90.00
_cell.angle_beta   90.00
_cell.angle_gamma   90.00
#
_symmetry.space_group_name_H-M   'P 1'
#
loop_
_entity.id
_entity.type
_entity.pdbx_description
1 polymer ?
#
loop_
_entity_poly.entity_id
_entity_poly.type
_entity_poly.pdbx_seq_one_letter_code
_entity_poly.pdbx_strand_id
1 'polypeptide(L)'
;MKRFIVRCVEIVSYLGFFAFIIGGASGGYQRVADLGGIKPVWGALLGAILGFVLGVIVFGVLFLLLDIDDNTRRTRELLEQ
;
A
#
# COMPACT_ATOMS: atom_id res chain seq x y z
N MET A 1 4.63 -4.04 -23.98
CA MET A 1 4.73 -2.85 -23.09
C MET A 1 3.78 -2.90 -21.91
N LYS A 2 2.46 -3.07 -22.08
CA LYS A 2 1.52 -3.09 -20.91
C LYS A 2 1.84 -4.12 -19.82
N ARG A 3 2.17 -5.37 -20.16
CA ARG A 3 2.58 -6.39 -19.15
C ARG A 3 3.82 -5.98 -18.35
N PHE A 4 4.78 -5.30 -18.99
CA PHE A 4 5.97 -4.78 -18.31
C PHE A 4 5.58 -3.67 -17.32
N ILE A 5 4.71 -2.74 -17.74
CA ILE A 5 4.20 -1.67 -16.88
C ILE A 5 3.44 -2.25 -15.68
N VAL A 6 2.55 -3.22 -15.88
CA VAL A 6 1.79 -3.87 -14.78
C VAL A 6 2.74 -4.52 -13.77
N ARG A 7 3.76 -5.26 -14.23
CA ARG A 7 4.76 -5.86 -13.33
C ARG A 7 5.61 -4.82 -12.60
N CYS A 8 5.96 -3.72 -13.26
CA CYS A 8 6.65 -2.61 -12.58
C CYS A 8 5.75 -1.95 -11.52
N VAL A 9 4.47 -1.74 -11.81
CA VAL A 9 3.49 -1.19 -10.87
C VAL A 9 3.26 -2.14 -9.69
N GLU A 10 3.25 -3.45 -9.92
CA GLU A 10 3.15 -4.46 -8.87
C GLU A 10 4.35 -4.41 -7.92
N ILE A 11 5.58 -4.37 -8.45
CA ILE A 11 6.80 -4.24 -7.64
C ILE A 11 6.82 -2.92 -6.87
N VAL A 12 6.48 -1.79 -7.52
CA VAL A 12 6.40 -0.48 -6.87
C VAL A 12 5.32 -0.46 -5.80
N SER A 13 4.20 -1.14 -6.02
CA SER A 13 3.12 -1.26 -5.02
C SER A 13 3.57 -2.04 -3.79
N TYR A 14 4.35 -3.12 -3.97
CA TYR A 14 4.95 -3.82 -2.83
C TYR A 14 5.92 -2.95 -2.04
N LEU A 15 6.81 -2.23 -2.72
CA LEU A 15 7.74 -1.31 -2.06
C LEU A 15 7.00 -0.17 -1.36
N GLY A 16 5.98 0.40 -2.02
CA GLY A 16 5.13 1.46 -1.48
C GLY A 16 4.35 1.01 -0.24
N PHE A 17 3.89 -0.24 -0.21
CA PHE A 17 3.22 -0.80 0.96
C PHE A 17 4.12 -0.80 2.19
N PHE A 18 5.36 -1.28 2.07
CA PHE A 18 6.33 -1.21 3.17
C PHE A 18 6.70 0.22 3.54
N ALA A 19 6.78 1.12 2.56
CA ALA A 19 7.02 2.55 2.80
C ALA A 19 5.90 3.20 3.63
N PHE A 20 4.64 2.79 3.45
CA PHE A 20 3.53 3.25 4.29
C PHE A 20 3.66 2.81 5.75
N ILE A 21 4.11 1.58 5.99
CA ILE A 21 4.33 1.05 7.34
C ILE A 21 5.48 1.80 8.01
N ILE A 22 6.61 1.94 7.33
CA ILE A 22 7.80 2.64 7.83
C ILE A 22 7.50 4.13 8.03
N GLY A 23 6.78 4.76 7.09
CA GLY A 23 6.32 6.15 7.18
C GLY A 23 5.37 6.37 8.36
N GLY A 24 4.43 5.45 8.57
CA GLY A 24 3.54 5.46 9.73
C GLY A 24 4.32 5.33 11.05
N ALA A 25 5.26 4.38 11.13
CA ALA A 25 6.08 4.18 12.33
C ALA A 25 6.95 5.41 12.64
N SER A 26 7.65 5.95 11.64
CA SER A 26 8.52 7.11 11.81
C SER A 26 7.74 8.37 12.19
N GLY A 27 6.61 8.64 11.52
CA GLY A 27 5.75 9.77 11.85
C GLY A 27 5.10 9.64 13.23
N GLY A 28 4.67 8.43 13.61
CA GLY A 28 4.13 8.15 14.95
C GLY A 28 5.17 8.27 16.06
N TYR A 29 6.38 7.79 15.83
CA TYR A 29 7.51 7.94 16.75
C TYR A 29 7.79 9.42 17.02
N GLN A 30 7.94 10.21 15.95
CA GLN A 30 8.35 11.61 16.06
C GLN A 30 7.30 12.45 16.80
N ARG A 31 6.01 12.28 16.47
CA ARG A 31 4.93 12.99 17.17
C ARG A 31 4.87 12.67 18.66
N VAL A 32 5.13 11.43 19.06
CA VAL A 32 5.11 11.06 20.48
C VAL A 32 6.39 11.48 21.20
N ALA A 33 7.54 11.45 20.52
CA ALA A 33 8.80 11.97 21.04
C ALA A 33 8.69 13.47 21.38
N ASP A 34 8.04 14.25 20.52
CA ASP A 34 7.87 15.70 20.71
C ASP A 34 6.94 16.04 21.89
N LEU A 35 6.03 15.14 22.26
CA LEU A 35 5.03 15.37 23.31
C LEU A 35 5.54 15.12 24.74
N GLY A 36 6.73 14.53 24.92
CA GLY A 36 7.41 14.45 26.22
C GLY A 36 6.55 13.88 27.36
N GLY A 37 6.13 12.61 27.28
CA GLY A 37 5.34 11.98 28.35
C GLY A 37 5.05 10.50 28.16
N ILE A 38 5.16 10.00 26.93
CA ILE A 38 4.96 8.59 26.58
C ILE A 38 6.23 8.11 25.88
N LYS A 39 6.62 6.85 26.09
CA LYS A 39 7.77 6.26 25.38
C LYS A 39 7.52 6.32 23.86
N PRO A 40 8.41 6.92 23.05
CA PRO A 40 8.23 7.07 21.60
C PRO A 40 7.95 5.76 20.85
N VAL A 41 8.41 4.63 21.41
CA VAL A 41 8.15 3.29 20.89
C VAL A 41 6.66 2.99 20.74
N TRP A 42 5.81 3.47 21.66
CA TRP A 42 4.36 3.27 21.55
C TRP A 42 3.75 4.08 20.42
N GLY A 43 4.27 5.29 20.17
CA GLY A 43 3.91 6.09 19.00
C GLY A 43 4.30 5.42 17.69
N ALA A 44 5.50 4.84 17.64
CA ALA A 44 5.96 4.08 16.48
C ALA A 44 5.08 2.85 16.21
N LEU A 45 4.72 2.10 17.24
CA LEU A 45 3.88 0.91 17.11
C LEU A 45 2.49 1.26 16.57
N LEU A 46 1.84 2.27 17.16
CA LEU A 46 0.52 2.70 16.75
C LEU A 46 0.54 3.32 15.34
N GLY A 47 1.59 4.10 15.04
CA GLY A 47 1.82 4.64 13.70
C GLY A 47 2.05 3.56 12.65
N ALA A 48 2.80 2.51 12.95
CA ALA A 48 3.01 1.38 12.04
C ALA A 48 1.71 0.63 11.74
N ILE A 49 0.87 0.40 12.76
CA ILE A 49 -0.44 -0.25 12.61
C ILE A 49 -1.35 0.60 11.70
N LEU A 50 -1.42 1.91 11.94
CA LEU A 50 -2.20 2.81 11.09
C LEU A 50 -1.66 2.87 9.66
N GLY A 51 -0.33 2.91 9.50
CA GLY A 51 0.34 2.86 8.21
C GLY A 51 0.03 1.56 7.45
N PHE A 52 0.03 0.42 8.16
CA PHE A 52 -0.37 -0.88 7.60
C PHE A 52 -1.83 -0.85 7.13
N VAL A 53 -2.77 -0.41 7.96
CA VAL A 53 -4.20 -0.36 7.60
C VAL A 53 -4.43 0.53 6.38
N LEU A 54 -3.85 1.73 6.36
CA LEU A 54 -3.94 2.64 5.22
C LEU A 54 -3.29 2.04 3.97
N GLY A 55 -2.12 1.40 4.12
CA GLY A 55 -1.44 0.69 3.04
C GLY A 55 -2.31 -0.42 2.44
N VAL A 56 -2.96 -1.24 3.28
CA VAL A 56 -3.86 -2.31 2.83
C VAL A 56 -5.03 -1.74 2.03
N ILE A 57 -5.61 -0.62 2.46
CA ILE A 57 -6.74 0.00 1.75
C ILE A 57 -6.27 0.56 0.39
N VAL A 58 -5.21 1.38 0.38
CA VAL A 58 -4.74 2.06 -0.84
C VAL A 58 -4.22 1.06 -1.86
N PHE A 59 -3.29 0.18 -1.46
CA PHE A 59 -2.71 -0.79 -2.37
C PHE A 59 -3.67 -1.94 -2.68
N GLY A 60 -4.55 -2.32 -1.75
CA GLY A 60 -5.60 -3.30 -2.01
C GLY A 60 -6.56 -2.85 -3.10
N VAL A 61 -7.00 -1.57 -3.06
CA VAL A 61 -7.82 -0.99 -4.13
C VAL A 61 -7.06 -0.94 -5.46
N LEU A 62 -5.77 -0.55 -5.44
CA LEU A 62 -4.95 -0.54 -6.66
C LEU A 62 -4.83 -1.92 -7.30
N PHE A 63 -4.56 -2.97 -6.51
CA PHE A 63 -4.47 -4.33 -7.02
C PHE A 63 -5.82 -4.84 -7.55
N LEU A 64 -6.92 -4.54 -6.86
CA LEU A 64 -8.27 -4.87 -7.35
C LEU A 64 -8.57 -4.22 -8.70
N LEU A 65 -8.17 -2.95 -8.91
CA LEU A 65 -8.36 -2.28 -10.19
C LEU A 65 -7.55 -2.91 -11.32
N LEU A 66 -6.33 -3.37 -11.04
CA LEU A 66 -5.51 -4.10 -12.01
C LEU A 66 -6.16 -5.43 -12.39
N ASP A 67 -6.69 -6.17 -11.42
CA ASP A 67 -7.37 -7.44 -11.66
C ASP A 67 -8.68 -7.27 -12.44
N ILE A 68 -9.43 -6.19 -12.19
CA ILE A 68 -10.65 -5.87 -12.95
C ILE A 68 -10.31 -5.55 -14.41
N ASP A 69 -9.26 -4.78 -14.68
CA ASP A 69 -8.85 -4.46 -16.07
C ASP A 69 -8.43 -5.74 -16.82
N ASP A 70 -7.64 -6.59 -16.18
CA ASP A 70 -7.18 -7.85 -16.79
C ASP A 70 -8.34 -8.83 -17.04
N ASN A 71 -9.28 -8.96 -16.09
CA ASN A 71 -10.47 -9.80 -16.27
C ASN A 71 -11.42 -9.27 -17.34
N THR A 72 -11.65 -7.95 -17.36
CA THR A 72 -12.51 -7.31 -18.38
C THR A 72 -11.95 -7.54 -19.78
N ARG A 73 -10.64 -7.48 -19.95
CA ARG A 73 -10.00 -7.76 -21.24
C ARG A 73 -10.17 -9.22 -21.66
N ARG A 74 -10.03 -10.16 -20.72
CA ARG A 74 -10.20 -11.59 -20.97
C ARG A 74 -11.64 -11.93 -21.40
N THR A 75 -12.64 -11.34 -20.75
CA THR A 75 -14.04 -11.51 -21.12
C THR A 75 -14.33 -10.97 -22.52
N ARG A 76 -13.74 -9.84 -22.89
CA ARG A 76 -13.87 -9.29 -24.25
C ARG A 76 -13.28 -10.21 -25.31
N GLU A 77 -12.08 -10.75 -25.07
CA GLU A 77 -11.42 -11.71 -25.99
C GLU A 77 -12.27 -12.99 -26.18
N LEU A 78 -13.02 -13.42 -25.16
CA LEU A 78 -13.92 -14.58 -25.23
C LEU A 78 -15.25 -14.30 -25.96
N LEU A 79 -15.71 -13.04 -25.99
CA LEU A 79 -16.96 -12.64 -26.67
C LEU A 79 -16.74 -12.33 -28.16
N GLU A 80 -15.50 -12.04 -28.56
CA GLU A 80 -15.10 -11.82 -29.95
C GLU A 80 -14.73 -13.14 -30.69
N GLN A 81 -14.78 -14.29 -30.00
CA GLN A 81 -14.62 -15.64 -30.55
C GLN A 81 -15.97 -16.35 -30.74
#